data_AF-A0A7R7ICQ7-F1
#
_entry.id   AF-A0A7R7ICQ7-F1
#
_cell.length_a   1.000
_cell.length_b   1.000
_cell.length_c   1.000
_cell.angle_alpha   90.00
_cell.angle_beta   90.00
_cell.angle_gamma   90.00
#
_symmetry.space_group_name_H-M   'P 1'
#
loop_
_entity.id
_entity.type
_entity.pdbx_description
1 polymer ?
#
loop_
_entity_poly.entity_id
_entity_poly.type
_entity_poly.pdbx_seq_one_letter_code
_entity_poly.pdbx_strand_id
1 'polypeptide(L)' 'MDFKEIWVDEFSVHPDYQRMNIGSNLLTYVRDELGNESEKVSGIALTTERGKPSVLFYEKNGIHVEENVIFMSGRIEV' A
#
# COMPACT_ATOMS: atom_id res chain seq x y z
N MET A 1 6.60 8.29 -21.69
CA MET A 1 7.05 7.12 -20.92
C MET A 1 6.00 6.96 -19.84
N ASP A 2 5.09 6.02 -20.04
CA ASP A 2 4.05 5.76 -19.05
C ASP A 2 4.72 5.05 -17.89
N PHE A 3 4.64 5.68 -16.71
CA PHE A 3 5.19 5.07 -15.52
C PHE A 3 4.19 4.07 -14.98
N LYS A 4 4.65 2.85 -14.71
CA LYS A 4 3.82 1.81 -14.13
C LYS A 4 3.63 2.10 -12.64
N GLU A 5 2.39 2.10 -12.19
CA GLU A 5 2.04 2.16 -10.78
C GLU A 5 1.47 0.82 -10.34
N ILE A 6 1.88 0.35 -9.16
CA ILE A 6 1.37 -0.90 -8.59
C ILE A 6 0.26 -0.59 -7.62
N TRP A 7 -0.89 -1.21 -7.83
CA TRP A 7 -2.00 -1.17 -6.88
C TRP A 7 -1.95 -2.38 -5.94
N VAL A 8 -1.92 -2.13 -4.63
CA VAL A 8 -2.04 -3.19 -3.62
C VAL A 8 -3.51 -3.40 -3.29
N ASP A 9 -4.03 -4.57 -3.64
CA ASP A 9 -5.41 -4.96 -3.32
C ASP A 9 -5.55 -5.36 -1.85
N GLU A 10 -4.64 -6.22 -1.36
CA GLU A 10 -4.62 -6.63 0.04
C GLU A 10 -3.17 -6.75 0.57
N PHE A 11 -2.98 -6.31 1.81
CA PHE A 11 -1.75 -6.47 2.56
C PHE A 11 -2.08 -6.77 4.01
N SER A 12 -1.71 -7.96 4.48
CA SER A 12 -1.99 -8.38 5.84
C SER A 12 -0.85 -9.21 6.44
N VAL A 13 -0.72 -9.10 7.76
CA VAL A 13 0.13 -9.98 8.56
C VAL A 13 -0.78 -10.59 9.62
N HIS A 14 -0.77 -11.91 9.72
CA HIS A 14 -1.58 -12.63 10.69
C HIS A 14 -1.32 -12.09 12.12
N PRO A 15 -2.35 -11.88 12.95
CA PRO A 15 -2.23 -11.19 14.24
C PRO A 15 -1.10 -11.69 15.15
N ASP A 16 -0.94 -13.02 15.24
CA ASP A 16 0.11 -13.65 16.06
C ASP A 16 1.54 -13.33 15.61
N TYR A 17 1.71 -12.83 14.39
CA TYR A 17 3.00 -12.48 13.79
C TYR A 17 3.19 -10.97 13.61
N GLN A 18 2.25 -10.15 14.09
CA GLN A 18 2.37 -8.70 14.07
C GLN A 18 3.41 -8.22 15.09
N ARG A 19 3.92 -6.99 14.91
CA ARG A 19 4.99 -6.38 15.72
C ARG A 19 6.36 -7.08 15.65
N MET A 20 6.51 -8.04 14.73
CA MET A 20 7.79 -8.71 14.43
C MET A 20 8.52 -8.11 13.20
N ASN A 21 8.15 -6.91 12.77
CA ASN A 21 8.62 -6.22 11.55
C ASN A 21 8.35 -6.94 10.22
N ILE A 22 7.60 -8.05 10.20
CA ILE A 22 7.30 -8.82 8.98
C ILE A 22 6.72 -7.95 7.87
N GLY A 23 5.71 -7.12 8.17
CA GLY A 23 5.10 -6.25 7.16
C GLY A 23 6.08 -5.22 6.59
N SER A 24 6.92 -4.61 7.44
CA SER A 24 7.94 -3.67 6.96
C SER A 24 8.98 -4.37 6.09
N ASN A 25 9.43 -5.56 6.49
CA ASN A 25 10.37 -6.36 5.71
C ASN A 25 9.78 -6.78 4.36
N LEU A 26 8.49 -7.14 4.32
CA LEU A 26 7.79 -7.45 3.08
C LEU A 26 7.70 -6.23 2.15
N LEU A 27 7.38 -5.04 2.67
CA LEU A 27 7.38 -3.82 1.84
C LEU A 27 8.77 -3.46 1.31
N THR A 28 9.82 -3.64 2.11
CA THR A 28 11.21 -3.47 1.64
C THR A 28 11.52 -4.45 0.51
N TYR A 29 11.23 -5.73 0.71
CA TYR A 29 11.42 -6.76 -0.31
C TYR A 29 10.68 -6.42 -1.61
N VAL A 30 9.41 -6.03 -1.53
CA VAL A 30 8.62 -5.62 -2.70
C VAL A 30 9.29 -4.44 -3.43
N ARG A 31 9.80 -3.43 -2.72
CA ARG A 31 10.49 -2.30 -3.37
C ARG A 31 11.76 -2.72 -4.08
N ASP A 32 12.53 -3.61 -3.47
CA ASP A 32 13.77 -4.13 -4.06
C ASP A 32 13.45 -4.92 -5.35
N GLU A 33 12.42 -5.78 -5.32
CA GLU A 33 11.95 -6.51 -6.51
C GLU A 33 11.44 -5.57 -7.61
N LEU A 34 10.64 -4.56 -7.27
CA LEU A 34 10.16 -3.57 -8.25
C LEU A 34 11.30 -2.72 -8.84
N GLY A 35 12.40 -2.56 -8.11
CA GLY A 35 13.62 -1.91 -8.62
C GLY A 35 14.38 -2.76 -9.64
N ASN A 36 14.15 -4.08 -9.68
CA ASN A 36 14.77 -5.02 -10.60
C ASN A 36 13.94 -5.25 -11.88
N GLU A 37 12.72 -4.69 -11.95
CA GLU A 37 11.86 -4.81 -13.12
C GLU A 37 12.45 -4.08 -14.35
N SER A 38 12.22 -4.66 -15.53
CA SER A 38 12.69 -4.05 -16.80
C SER A 38 11.91 -2.79 -17.17
N GLU A 39 10.65 -2.71 -16.74
CA GLU A 39 9.82 -1.52 -16.83
C GLU A 39 9.95 -0.69 -15.55
N LYS A 40 10.09 0.63 -15.71
CA LYS A 40 10.18 1.52 -14.55
C LYS A 40 8.83 1.61 -13.82
N VAL A 41 8.81 1.12 -12.59
CA VAL A 41 7.71 1.34 -11.64
C VAL A 41 7.94 2.64 -10.88
N SER A 42 6.98 3.56 -10.91
CA SER A 42 7.11 4.88 -10.26
C SER A 42 6.49 4.97 -8.88
N GLY A 43 5.62 4.02 -8.51
CA GLY A 43 4.83 4.17 -7.30
C GLY A 43 4.10 2.90 -6.88
N ILE A 44 3.67 2.93 -5.62
CA ILE A 44 2.78 1.98 -5.00
C ILE A 44 1.58 2.76 -4.44
N ALA A 45 0.38 2.32 -4.79
CA ALA A 45 -0.87 2.93 -4.36
C ALA A 45 -1.77 1.88 -3.70
N LEU A 46 -2.54 2.33 -2.71
CA LEU A 46 -3.49 1.50 -1.97
C LEU A 46 -4.54 2.37 -1.29
N THR A 47 -5.68 1.78 -0.95
CA THR A 47 -6.68 2.38 -0.05
C THR A 47 -6.57 1.79 1.34
N THR A 48 -6.68 2.63 2.37
CA THR A 48 -6.85 2.18 3.75
C THR A 48 -7.80 3.12 4.50
N GLU A 49 -8.30 2.68 5.64
CA GLU A 49 -9.27 3.45 6.43
C GLU A 49 -8.58 4.42 7.40
N ARG A 50 -9.10 5.66 7.44
CA ARG A 50 -8.66 6.68 8.39
C ARG A 50 -8.86 6.19 9.83
N GLY A 51 -7.86 6.42 10.68
CA GLY A 51 -7.90 6.07 12.10
C GLY A 51 -7.55 4.60 12.42
N LYS A 52 -7.19 3.80 11.41
CA LYS A 52 -6.68 2.43 11.62
C LYS A 52 -5.16 2.43 11.81
N PRO A 53 -4.60 1.42 12.52
CA PRO A 53 -3.15 1.24 12.65
C PRO A 53 -2.40 1.13 11.31
N SER A 54 -3.10 0.70 10.25
CA SER A 54 -2.54 0.61 8.89
C SER A 54 -2.04 1.95 8.36
N VAL A 55 -2.69 3.08 8.70
CA VAL A 55 -2.23 4.41 8.26
C VAL A 55 -0.82 4.68 8.77
N LEU A 56 -0.62 4.55 10.09
CA LEU A 56 0.69 4.74 10.72
C LEU A 56 1.73 3.72 10.23
N PHE A 57 1.30 2.49 9.94
CA PHE A 57 2.15 1.48 9.35
C PHE A 57 2.67 1.91 7.97
N TYR A 58 1.78 2.34 7.07
CA TYR A 58 2.18 2.77 5.72
C TYR A 58 3.05 4.05 5.76
N GLU A 59 2.69 5.03 6.58
CA GLU A 59 3.48 6.26 6.79
C GLU A 59 4.88 5.95 7.33
N LYS A 60 5.00 5.07 8.33
CA LYS A 60 6.30 4.61 8.86
C LYS A 60 7.14 3.96 7.77
N ASN A 61 6.52 3.31 6.80
CA ASN A 61 7.21 2.68 5.69
C ASN A 61 7.42 3.63 4.50
N GLY A 62 7.10 4.93 4.59
CA GLY A 62 7.33 5.91 3.52
C GLY A 62 6.25 5.96 2.43
N ILE A 63 5.05 5.46 2.73
CA ILE A 63 3.86 5.63 1.89
C ILE A 63 3.00 6.71 2.53
N HIS A 64 2.66 7.76 1.78
CA HIS A 64 1.99 8.95 2.31
C HIS A 64 0.53 9.02 1.87
N VAL A 65 -0.27 9.76 2.64
CA VAL A 65 -1.66 10.07 2.26
C VAL A 65 -1.66 11.02 1.06
N GLU A 66 -2.36 10.64 0.00
CA GLU A 66 -2.62 11.53 -1.13
C GLU A 66 -3.90 12.34 -0.86
N GLU A 67 -3.77 13.67 -0.75
CA GLU A 67 -4.88 14.55 -0.37
C GLU A 67 -5.86 14.82 -1.51
N ASN A 68 -5.45 14.58 -2.77
CA ASN A 68 -6.27 14.87 -3.95
C ASN A 68 -7.06 13.67 -4.47
N VAL A 69 -7.03 12.52 -3.77
CA VAL A 69 -7.78 11.31 -4.15
C VAL A 69 -9.11 11.24 -3.40
N ILE A 70 -10.20 11.09 -4.15
CA ILE A 70 -11.55 10.89 -3.61
C ILE A 70 -11.99 9.44 -3.86
N PHE A 71 -12.27 8.71 -2.78
CA PHE A 71 -12.98 7.43 -2.87
C PHE A 71 -14.48 7.68 -2.92
N MET A 72 -15.17 7.14 -3.93
CA MET A 72 -16.62 7.26 -4.11
C MET A 72 -17.29 5.90 -3.93
N SER A 73 -18.38 5.85 -3.17
CA SER A 73 -19.22 4.66 -3.03
C SER A 73 -20.70 5.03 -3.04
N GLY A 74 -21.54 4.10 -3.47
CA GLY A 74 -23.00 4.27 -3.52
C GLY A 74 -23.69 2.94 -3.24
N ARG A 75 -24.85 2.98 -2.58
CA ARG A 75 -25.72 1.82 -2.41
C ARG A 75 -26.71 1.77 -3.56
N ILE A 76 -26.91 0.59 -4.13
CA ILE A 76 -28.01 0.31 -5.06
C ILE A 76 -29.07 -0.45 -4.25
N GLU A 77 -30.22 0.17 -4.06
CA GLU A 77 -31.39 -0.51 -3.49
C GLU A 77 -32.06 -1.30 -4.62
N VAL A 78 -32.24 -2.62 -4.41
CA VAL A 78 -32.96 -3.54 -5.31
C VAL A 78 -34.24 -3.98 -4.62
#